data_AF-A0A6I2QYL2-F1
#
_entry.id   AF-A0A6I2QYL2-F1
#
_cell.length_a   1.000
_cell.length_b   1.000
_cell.length_c   1.000
_cell.angle_alpha   90.00
_cell.angle_beta   90.00
_cell.angle_gamma   90.00
#
_symmetry.space_group_name_H-M   'P 1'
#
loop_
_entity.id
_entity.type
_entity.pdbx_description
1 polymer ?
#
loop_
_entity_poly.entity_id
_entity_poly.type
_entity_poly.pdbx_seq_one_letter_code
_entity_poly.pdbx_strand_id
1 'polypeptide(L)' 'MYVLIKSRMASMTELKEIYTLDEALKLYALYQMENDVEVGRLEELKADGGGSR' A
#
# COMPACT_ATOMS: atom_id res chain seq x y z
N MET A 1 6.68 -6.71 6.60
CA MET A 1 7.62 -5.65 7.03
C MET A 1 8.54 -5.16 5.91
N TYR A 2 9.26 -6.00 5.16
CA TYR A 2 10.13 -5.55 4.04
C TYR A 2 9.43 -4.61 3.04
N VAL A 3 8.15 -4.85 2.74
CA VAL A 3 7.38 -4.01 1.81
C VAL A 3 7.25 -2.56 2.29
N LEU A 4 7.11 -2.33 3.61
CA LEU A 4 7.04 -0.99 4.20
C LEU A 4 8.37 -0.23 4.07
N ILE A 5 9.49 -0.97 4.10
CA ILE A 5 10.82 -0.40 3.83
C ILE A 5 10.98 -0.08 2.36
N LYS A 6 10.58 -1.00 1.48
CA LYS A 6 10.66 -0.81 0.04
C LYS A 6 9.79 0.36 -0.44
N SER A 7 8.61 0.55 0.15
CA SER A 7 7.72 1.69 -0.11
C SER A 7 8.13 2.99 0.59
N ARG A 8 9.24 2.98 1.35
CA ARG A 8 9.74 4.13 2.13
C ARG A 8 8.76 4.65 3.20
N MET A 9 7.85 3.80 3.68
CA MET A 9 6.91 4.13 4.75
C MET A 9 7.51 3.95 6.15
N ALA A 10 8.52 3.09 6.29
CA ALA A 10 9.27 2.90 7.53
C ALA A 10 10.68 2.40 7.23
N SER A 11 11.66 2.73 8.06
CA SER A 11 13.01 2.18 8.00
C SER A 11 13.14 0.87 8.79
N MET A 12 14.23 0.13 8.56
CA MET A 12 14.55 -1.06 9.36
C MET A 12 14.70 -0.72 10.86
N THR A 13 15.27 0.44 11.19
CA THR A 13 15.46 0.88 12.57
C THR A 13 14.12 1.15 13.25
N GLU A 14 13.21 1.86 12.57
CA GLU A 14 11.88 2.17 13.13
C GLU A 14 11.07 0.90 13.38
N LEU A 15 11.11 -0.06 12.46
CA LEU A 15 10.40 -1.34 12.61
C LEU A 15 10.94 -2.23 13.73
N LYS A 16 12.17 -1.99 14.20
CA LYS A 16 12.79 -2.79 15.27
C LYS A 16 12.69 -2.11 16.63
N GLU A 17 12.86 -0.80 16.67
CA GLU A 17 13.09 -0.06 17.92
C GLU A 17 11.96 0.89 18.29
N ILE A 18 11.10 1.29 17.34
CA ILE A 18 10.08 2.32 17.55
C ILE A 18 8.67 1.73 17.53
N TYR A 19 8.36 0.92 16.51
CA TYR A 19 7.03 0.34 16.37
C TYR A 19 6.90 -0.97 17.14
N THR A 20 5.78 -1.10 17.85
CA THR A 20 5.27 -2.42 18.22
C THR A 20 4.82 -3.17 16.96
N LEU A 21 4.71 -4.51 17.08
CA LEU A 21 4.22 -5.34 15.98
C LEU A 21 2.83 -4.88 15.50
N ASP A 22 1.93 -4.51 16.42
CA ASP A 22 0.57 -4.08 16.09
C ASP A 22 0.54 -2.76 15.30
N GLU A 23 1.36 -1.78 15.70
CA GLU A 23 1.48 -0.51 14.98
C GLU A 23 2.03 -0.70 13.57
N ALA A 24 3.04 -1.54 13.43
CA ALA A 24 3.62 -1.84 12.13
C ALA A 24 2.61 -2.61 11.23
N LEU A 25 1.78 -3.49 11.80
CA LEU A 25 0.71 -4.18 11.08
C LEU A 25 -0.39 -3.21 10.62
N LYS A 26 -0.75 -2.21 11.43
CA LYS A 26 -1.67 -1.14 11.02
C LYS A 26 -1.10 -0.33 9.84
N LEU A 27 0.20 -0.02 9.87
CA LEU A 27 0.87 0.65 8.75
C LEU A 27 0.83 -0.19 7.46
N TYR A 28 1.01 -1.51 7.58
CA TYR A 28 0.85 -2.43 6.45
C TYR A 28 -0.59 -2.48 5.92
N ALA A 29 -1.59 -2.46 6.80
CA ALA A 29 -2.99 -2.40 6.39
C ALA A 29 -3.29 -1.13 5.58
N LEU A 30 -2.78 0.03 6.02
CA LEU A 30 -2.91 1.30 5.27
C LEU A 30 -2.24 1.23 3.90
N TYR A 31 -1.04 0.63 3.81
CA TYR A 31 -0.38 0.40 2.53
C TYR A 31 -1.20 -0.48 1.57
N GLN A 32 -1.84 -1.55 2.08
CA GLN A 32 -2.71 -2.39 1.25
C GLN A 32 -3.93 -1.62 0.76
N MET A 33 -4.58 -0.86 1.64
CA MET A 33 -5.74 -0.04 1.26
C MET A 33 -5.40 0.97 0.16
N GLU A 34 -4.23 1.60 0.21
CA GLU A 34 -3.79 2.52 -0.85
C GLU A 34 -3.60 1.81 -2.19
N ASN A 35 -3.01 0.61 -2.19
CA ASN A 35 -2.88 -0.19 -3.41
C ASN A 35 -4.25 -0.62 -3.96
N ASP A 36 -5.18 -1.02 -3.10
CA ASP A 36 -6.52 -1.43 -3.51
C ASP A 36 -7.27 -0.29 -4.21
N VAL A 37 -7.16 0.93 -3.66
CA VAL A 37 -7.73 2.13 -4.27
C VAL A 37 -7.10 2.41 -5.65
N GLU A 38 -5.78 2.26 -5.78
CA GLU A 38 -5.10 2.48 -7.05
C GLU A 38 -5.46 1.42 -8.10
N VAL A 39 -5.58 0.16 -7.69
CA VAL A 39 -6.07 -0.92 -8.56
C VAL A 39 -7.50 -0.61 -9.03
N GLY A 40 -8.38 -0.18 -8.13
CA GLY A 40 -9.75 0.21 -8.47
C GLY A 40 -9.80 1.34 -9.51
N ARG A 41 -8.99 2.39 -9.33
CA ARG A 41 -8.87 3.47 -10.32
C ARG A 41 -8.38 2.99 -11.69
N LEU A 42 -7.41 2.09 -11.72
CA LEU A 42 -6.89 1.51 -12.96
C LEU A 42 -7.91 0.62 -13.66
N GLU A 43 -8.75 -0.09 -12.90
CA GLU A 43 -9.84 -0.91 -13.45
C GLU A 43 -10.95 -0.03 -14.05
N GLU A 44 -11.34 1.05 -13.36
CA GLU A 44 -12.28 2.06 -13.89
C GLU A 44 -11.77 2.67 -15.21
N LEU A 45 -10.50 3.11 -15.25
CA LEU A 45 -9.87 3.66 -16.47
C LEU A 45 -9.88 2.66 -17.64
N LYS A 46 -9.67 1.36 -17.37
CA LYS A 46 -9.72 0.32 -18.41
C LYS A 46 -11.15 0.07 -18.89
N ALA A 47 -12.12 0.10 -17.98
CA ALA A 47 -13.53 -0.06 -18.33
C ALA A 47 -14.01 1.10 -19.23
N ASP A 48 -13.66 2.33 -18.88
CA ASP A 48 -14.05 3.53 -19.64
C ASP A 48 -13.29 3.64 -20.97
N GLY A 49 -12.02 3.24 -21.01
CA GLY A 49 -11.20 3.24 -22.24
C GLY A 49 -11.54 2.12 -23.23
N GLY A 50 -12.34 1.13 -22.83
CA GLY A 50 -12.76 -0.02 -23.66
C GLY A 50 -14.04 0.20 -24.47
N GLY A 51 -14.77 1.30 -24.27
CA GLY A 51 -16.08 1.57 -24.87
C GLY A 51 -16.08 2.25 -26.24
N SER A 52 -14.93 2.40 -26.90
CA SER A 52 -14.85 2.98 -28.26
C SER A 52 -14.29 1.99 -29.27
N ARG A 53 -15.05 0.92 -29.55
CA ARG A 53 -15.01 0.17 -30.81
C ARG A 53 -16.40 -0.31 -31.18
#